data_AF-A0A2G2M4G7-F1
#
_entry.id   AF-A0A2G2M4G7-F1
#
_cell.length_a   1.000
_cell.length_b   1.000
_cell.length_c   1.000
_cell.angle_alpha   90.00
_cell.angle_beta   90.00
_cell.angle_gamma   90.00
#
_symmetry.space_group_name_H-M   'P 1'
#
loop_
_entity.id
_entity.type
_entity.pdbx_description
1 polymer ?
#
loop_
_entity_poly.entity_id
_entity_poly.type
_entity_poly.pdbx_seq_one_letter_code
_entity_poly.pdbx_strand_id
1 'polypeptide(L)'
;GLGIRILGDITAEKVRILQEVDAIFINGLKESGLYDKVWQAGAMLLPVNSVGVMGDERTYEKAVVLRAVESTDGMTADWVNLPYEFLQKTSNQIINGVKGVNRVVYDISSKPPATIEWE
;
A
#
# COMPACT_ATOMS: atom_id res chain seq x y z
N GLY A 1 -14.50 1.13 -0.55
CA GLY A 1 -14.16 2.24 0.38
C GLY A 1 -13.06 1.79 1.31
N LEU A 2 -12.57 2.63 2.24
CA LEU A 2 -11.43 2.24 3.10
C LEU A 2 -11.69 1.03 4.01
N GLY A 3 -12.96 0.71 4.31
CA GLY A 3 -13.30 -0.41 5.20
C GLY A 3 -12.74 -1.76 4.74
N ILE A 4 -12.81 -2.07 3.44
CA ILE A 4 -12.28 -3.32 2.85
C ILE A 4 -10.75 -3.32 2.66
N ARG A 5 -10.08 -2.23 3.05
CA ARG A 5 -8.62 -2.06 2.96
C ARG A 5 -7.95 -2.06 4.34
N ILE A 6 -8.74 -2.19 5.40
CA ILE A 6 -8.25 -2.32 6.78
C ILE A 6 -8.64 -3.71 7.25
N LEU A 7 -7.70 -4.64 7.19
CA LEU A 7 -8.00 -6.02 7.55
C LEU A 7 -8.24 -6.12 9.07
N GLY A 8 -9.37 -6.71 9.43
CA GLY A 8 -9.83 -6.85 10.83
C GLY A 8 -10.54 -5.60 11.34
N ASP A 9 -10.44 -5.31 12.65
CA ASP A 9 -11.25 -4.26 13.26
C ASP A 9 -10.94 -2.86 12.71
N ILE A 10 -11.98 -2.13 12.32
CA ILE A 10 -11.86 -0.76 11.82
C ILE A 10 -11.88 0.22 13.00
N THR A 11 -10.81 1.01 13.14
CA THR A 11 -10.70 2.08 14.14
C THR A 11 -10.34 3.40 13.48
N ALA A 12 -10.66 4.54 14.12
CA ALA A 12 -10.33 5.87 13.60
C ALA A 12 -8.81 6.06 13.37
N GLU A 13 -7.98 5.48 14.23
CA GLU A 13 -6.53 5.50 14.07
C GLU A 13 -6.07 4.75 12.82
N LYS A 14 -6.58 3.53 12.60
CA LYS A 14 -6.25 2.74 11.40
C LYS A 14 -6.73 3.41 10.12
N VAL A 15 -7.91 4.04 10.15
CA VAL A 15 -8.44 4.81 9.02
C VAL A 15 -7.51 5.98 8.69
N ARG A 16 -7.06 6.74 9.70
CA ARG A 16 -6.12 7.84 9.51
C ARG A 16 -4.79 7.36 8.91
N ILE A 17 -4.20 6.29 9.48
CA ILE A 17 -2.96 5.71 8.97
C ILE A 17 -3.12 5.34 7.49
N LEU A 18 -4.18 4.62 7.15
CA LEU A 18 -4.41 4.18 5.78
C LEU A 18 -4.61 5.37 4.83
N GLN A 19 -5.33 6.41 5.24
CA GLN A 19 -5.51 7.63 4.45
C GLN A 19 -4.18 8.32 4.14
N GLU A 20 -3.28 8.43 5.12
CA GLU A 20 -1.96 9.05 4.93
C GLU A 20 -1.10 8.22 3.96
N VAL A 21 -1.09 6.88 4.11
CA VAL A 21 -0.36 5.97 3.22
C VAL A 21 -0.90 6.02 1.79
N ASP A 22 -2.22 5.92 1.63
CA ASP A 22 -2.89 5.93 0.33
C ASP A 22 -2.65 7.28 -0.38
N ALA A 23 -2.70 8.40 0.36
CA ALA A 23 -2.38 9.71 -0.19
C ALA A 23 -0.95 9.79 -0.74
N ILE A 24 0.05 9.29 0.00
CA ILE A 24 1.45 9.27 -0.47
C ILE A 24 1.58 8.42 -1.74
N PHE A 25 1.00 7.22 -1.76
CA PHE A 25 1.11 6.32 -2.89
C PHE A 25 0.42 6.88 -4.15
N ILE A 26 -0.83 7.34 -4.01
CA ILE A 26 -1.63 7.86 -5.12
C ILE A 26 -1.05 9.16 -5.66
N ASN A 27 -0.60 10.08 -4.80
CA ASN A 27 0.05 11.31 -5.26
C ASN A 27 1.38 11.00 -5.94
N GLY A 28 2.17 10.06 -5.41
CA GLY A 28 3.40 9.62 -6.06
C GLY A 28 3.17 9.07 -7.47
N LEU A 29 2.12 8.26 -7.67
CA LEU A 29 1.75 7.75 -8.98
C LEU A 29 1.39 8.89 -9.95
N LYS A 30 0.66 9.91 -9.48
CA LYS A 30 0.28 11.08 -10.28
C LYS A 30 1.50 11.91 -10.67
N GLU A 31 2.35 12.25 -9.70
CA GLU A 31 3.57 13.02 -9.91
C GLU A 31 4.55 12.34 -10.88
N SER A 32 4.56 11.00 -10.90
CA SER A 32 5.43 10.20 -11.75
C SER A 32 4.81 9.89 -13.13
N GLY A 33 3.61 10.38 -13.43
CA GLY A 33 2.91 10.08 -14.69
C GLY A 33 2.56 8.59 -14.86
N LEU A 34 2.38 7.87 -13.75
CA LEU A 34 2.04 6.44 -13.69
C LEU A 34 0.55 6.20 -13.40
N TYR A 35 -0.15 7.18 -12.83
CA TYR A 35 -1.54 7.02 -12.38
C TYR A 35 -2.50 6.60 -13.50
N ASP A 36 -2.35 7.19 -14.69
CA ASP A 36 -3.23 6.86 -15.83
C ASP A 36 -2.83 5.55 -16.54
N LYS A 37 -1.74 4.91 -16.10
CA LYS A 37 -1.25 3.62 -16.61
C LYS A 37 -1.68 2.44 -15.74
N VAL A 38 -2.35 2.70 -14.62
CA VAL A 38 -2.84 1.67 -13.71
C VAL A 38 -4.37 1.65 -13.77
N TRP A 39 -4.96 0.46 -13.76
CA TRP A 39 -6.43 0.33 -13.72
C TRP A 39 -6.95 0.71 -12.33
N GLN A 40 -6.32 0.15 -11.31
CA GLN A 40 -6.62 0.47 -9.93
C GLN A 40 -5.32 0.46 -9.12
N ALA A 41 -5.19 1.44 -8.22
CA ALA A 41 -4.14 1.47 -7.22
C ALA A 41 -4.69 1.89 -5.85
N GLY A 42 -4.05 1.41 -4.79
CA GLY A 42 -4.34 1.78 -3.42
C GLY A 42 -3.45 1.05 -2.42
N ALA A 43 -3.62 1.35 -1.15
CA ALA A 43 -2.95 0.66 -0.06
C ALA A 43 -3.91 -0.19 0.80
N MET A 44 -3.38 -1.19 1.49
CA MET A 44 -4.08 -1.97 2.52
C MET A 44 -3.27 -1.96 3.83
N LEU A 45 -3.94 -1.86 4.96
CA LEU A 45 -3.33 -1.94 6.29
C LEU A 45 -3.47 -3.35 6.86
N LEU A 46 -2.35 -4.00 7.15
CA LEU A 46 -2.34 -5.37 7.65
C LEU A 46 -2.61 -5.43 9.17
N PRO A 47 -3.24 -6.50 9.67
CA PRO A 47 -3.50 -6.67 11.10
C PRO A 47 -2.27 -7.21 11.85
N VAL A 48 -1.06 -7.09 11.28
CA VAL A 48 0.19 -7.58 11.85
C VAL A 48 1.10 -6.41 12.23
N ASN A 49 1.93 -6.64 13.25
CA ASN A 49 3.03 -5.76 13.58
C ASN A 49 4.34 -6.31 13.02
N SER A 50 5.26 -5.43 12.69
CA SER A 50 6.58 -5.72 12.19
C SER A 50 7.62 -5.07 13.10
N VAL A 51 8.77 -5.72 13.28
CA VAL A 51 9.93 -5.10 13.92
C VAL A 51 10.59 -4.13 12.94
N GLY A 52 10.81 -2.92 13.40
CA GLY A 52 11.60 -1.89 12.72
C GLY A 52 12.66 -1.32 13.65
N VAL A 53 13.50 -0.45 13.09
CA VAL A 53 14.45 0.36 13.86
C VAL A 53 14.23 1.81 13.45
N MET A 54 13.93 2.67 14.43
CA MET A 54 13.79 4.10 14.23
C MET A 54 14.70 4.82 15.23
N GLY A 55 15.70 5.55 14.74
CA GLY A 55 16.81 5.99 15.59
C GLY A 55 17.58 4.78 16.12
N ASP A 56 17.80 4.73 17.43
CA ASP A 56 18.50 3.63 18.10
C ASP A 56 17.55 2.62 18.78
N GLU A 57 16.23 2.79 18.63
CA GLU A 57 15.22 1.97 19.29
C GLU A 57 14.49 1.01 18.33
N ARG A 58 14.10 -0.15 18.86
CA ARG A 58 13.24 -1.10 18.15
C ARG A 58 11.80 -0.63 18.21
N THR A 59 11.15 -0.60 17.06
CA THR A 59 9.72 -0.27 16.96
C THR A 59 8.90 -1.50 16.56
N TYR A 60 7.67 -1.57 17.05
CA TYR A 60 6.69 -2.59 16.68
C TYR A 60 5.46 -1.89 16.10
N GLU A 61 5.50 -1.64 14.79
CA GLU A 61 4.47 -0.88 14.08
C GLU A 61 3.84 -1.70 12.96
N LYS A 62 2.83 -1.15 12.28
CA LYS A 62 2.08 -1.87 11.25
C LYS A 62 2.89 -2.04 9.96
N ALA A 63 2.49 -3.06 9.22
CA ALA A 63 2.87 -3.23 7.82
C ALA A 63 1.71 -2.81 6.90
N VAL A 64 2.07 -2.20 5.77
CA VAL A 64 1.11 -1.84 4.71
C VAL A 64 1.48 -2.49 3.39
N VAL A 65 0.46 -2.82 2.61
CA VAL A 65 0.59 -3.36 1.26
C VAL A 65 0.25 -2.25 0.28
N LEU A 66 1.10 -2.02 -0.71
CA LEU A 66 0.79 -1.26 -1.90
C LEU A 66 0.27 -2.22 -2.96
N ARG A 67 -0.82 -1.86 -3.62
CA ARG A 67 -1.44 -2.65 -4.69
C ARG A 67 -1.67 -1.75 -5.89
N ALA A 68 -1.12 -2.14 -7.04
CA ALA A 68 -1.47 -1.57 -8.32
C ALA A 68 -1.66 -2.69 -9.33
N VAL A 69 -2.76 -2.64 -10.08
CA VAL A 69 -3.10 -3.66 -11.07
C VAL A 69 -3.46 -3.01 -12.40
N GLU A 70 -3.18 -3.72 -13.48
CA GLU A 70 -3.72 -3.46 -14.81
C GLU A 70 -4.78 -4.51 -15.15
N SER A 71 -5.84 -4.08 -15.85
CA SER A 71 -6.94 -4.94 -16.26
C SER A 71 -7.67 -4.29 -17.43
N THR A 72 -8.30 -5.10 -18.27
CA THR A 72 -9.16 -4.65 -19.37
C THR A 72 -10.65 -4.79 -19.04
N ASP A 73 -11.01 -5.74 -18.16
CA ASP A 73 -12.40 -6.14 -17.90
C ASP A 73 -12.71 -6.44 -16.42
N GLY A 74 -11.71 -6.33 -15.53
CA GLY A 74 -11.83 -6.65 -14.11
C GLY A 74 -11.95 -8.14 -13.79
N MET A 75 -12.05 -9.04 -14.77
CA MET A 75 -12.10 -10.50 -14.58
C MET A 75 -10.71 -11.07 -14.38
N THR A 76 -9.74 -10.61 -15.17
CA THR A 76 -8.31 -10.87 -14.98
C THR A 76 -7.56 -9.58 -14.71
N ALA A 77 -6.57 -9.61 -13.82
CA ALA A 77 -5.74 -8.46 -13.56
C ALA A 77 -4.31 -8.89 -13.22
N ASP A 78 -3.33 -8.25 -13.83
CA ASP A 78 -1.91 -8.44 -13.49
C ASP A 78 -1.44 -7.31 -12.58
N TRP A 79 -0.51 -7.63 -11.70
CA TRP A 79 0.15 -6.62 -10.88
C TRP A 79 1.05 -5.76 -11.76
N VAL A 80 1.05 -4.45 -11.53
CA VAL A 80 1.80 -3.51 -12.37
C VAL A 80 3.28 -3.60 -12.04
N ASN A 81 4.14 -3.72 -13.04
CA ASN A 81 5.59 -3.62 -12.86
C ASN A 81 6.01 -2.15 -12.64
N LEU A 82 5.71 -1.61 -11.46
CA LEU A 82 6.07 -0.25 -11.08
C LEU A 82 7.60 -0.10 -11.01
N PRO A 83 8.18 1.03 -11.47
CA PRO A 83 9.62 1.24 -11.41
C PRO A 83 10.16 1.09 -9.99
N TYR A 84 11.26 0.35 -9.81
CA TYR A 84 11.87 0.15 -8.49
C TYR A 84 12.26 1.46 -7.80
N GLU A 85 12.72 2.46 -8.57
CA GLU A 85 13.04 3.79 -8.04
C GLU A 85 11.79 4.47 -7.44
N PHE A 86 10.65 4.34 -8.11
CA PHE A 86 9.38 4.83 -7.60
C PHE A 86 8.99 4.10 -6.31
N LEU A 87 9.03 2.76 -6.31
CA LEU A 87 8.72 1.95 -5.12
C LEU A 87 9.62 2.31 -3.93
N GLN A 88 10.92 2.50 -4.17
CA GLN A 88 11.89 2.90 -3.15
C GLN A 88 11.58 4.29 -2.58
N LYS A 89 11.29 5.27 -3.44
CA LYS A 89 10.93 6.63 -3.01
C LYS A 89 9.64 6.61 -2.18
N THR A 90 8.61 5.94 -2.67
CA THR A 90 7.30 5.85 -2.00
C THR A 90 7.42 5.11 -0.66
N SER A 91 8.14 3.99 -0.59
CA SER A 91 8.32 3.27 0.67
C SER A 91 9.03 4.12 1.71
N ASN A 92 10.08 4.85 1.30
CA ASN A 92 10.80 5.76 2.19
C ASN A 92 9.92 6.91 2.68
N GLN A 93 9.09 7.49 1.81
CA GLN A 93 8.15 8.55 2.20
C GLN A 93 7.10 8.04 3.19
N ILE A 94 6.57 6.83 2.99
CA ILE A 94 5.60 6.23 3.92
C ILE A 94 6.24 5.97 5.28
N ILE A 95 7.38 5.25 5.32
CA ILE A 95 8.04 4.85 6.58
C ILE A 95 8.46 6.08 7.40
N ASN A 96 8.93 7.14 6.74
CA ASN A 96 9.37 8.35 7.44
C ASN A 96 8.23 9.34 7.74
N GLY A 97 7.12 9.27 7.01
CA GLY A 97 6.03 10.25 7.07
C GLY A 97 4.80 9.80 7.86
N VAL A 98 4.55 8.50 7.95
CA VAL A 98 3.33 7.95 8.56
C VAL A 98 3.66 7.26 9.88
N LYS A 99 3.35 7.92 10.99
CA LYS A 99 3.53 7.34 12.32
C LYS A 99 2.68 6.09 12.50
N GLY A 100 3.28 4.99 12.95
CA GLY A 100 2.59 3.71 13.14
C GLY A 100 2.76 2.73 11.97
N VAL A 101 3.61 3.06 10.98
CA VAL A 101 3.99 2.16 9.88
C VAL A 101 5.51 2.08 9.77
N ASN A 102 6.06 0.87 9.87
CA ASN A 102 7.50 0.65 9.73
C ASN A 102 7.87 -0.35 8.63
N ARG A 103 6.88 -0.85 7.89
CA ARG A 103 7.09 -1.78 6.79
C ARG A 103 6.10 -1.53 5.67
N VAL A 104 6.63 -1.49 4.45
CA VAL A 104 5.86 -1.39 3.21
C VAL A 104 6.20 -2.61 2.37
N VAL A 105 5.17 -3.26 1.82
CA VAL A 105 5.32 -4.36 0.85
C VAL A 105 4.53 -4.03 -0.41
N TYR A 106 4.84 -4.69 -1.52
CA TYR A 106 4.12 -4.56 -2.78
C TYR A 106 3.53 -5.90 -3.17
N ASP A 107 2.24 -5.94 -3.53
CA ASP A 107 1.56 -7.17 -3.89
C ASP A 107 1.80 -7.54 -5.36
N ILE A 108 2.53 -8.64 -5.55
CA ILE A 108 2.93 -9.21 -6.84
C ILE A 108 2.09 -10.43 -7.26
N SER A 109 0.86 -10.54 -6.74
CA SER A 109 -0.06 -11.65 -7.05
C SER A 109 -1.02 -11.25 -8.18
N SER A 110 -1.12 -12.02 -9.26
CA SER A 110 -2.14 -11.81 -10.29
C SER A 110 -3.51 -12.33 -9.88
N LYS A 111 -4.56 -11.78 -10.50
CA LYS A 111 -5.94 -12.28 -10.46
C LYS A 111 -6.24 -13.01 -11.78
N PRO A 112 -6.55 -14.32 -11.76
CA PRO A 112 -6.43 -15.28 -10.64
C PRO A 112 -4.97 -15.64 -10.32
N PRO A 113 -4.67 -16.25 -9.13
CA PRO A 113 -5.60 -16.80 -8.14
C PRO A 113 -6.06 -15.80 -7.07
N ALA A 114 -5.44 -14.63 -6.98
CA ALA A 114 -5.80 -13.63 -5.99
C ALA A 114 -7.01 -12.78 -6.43
N THR A 115 -7.45 -11.89 -5.56
CA THR A 115 -8.37 -10.79 -5.87
C THR A 115 -7.61 -9.45 -5.99
N ILE A 116 -8.29 -8.38 -6.42
CA ILE A 116 -7.68 -7.04 -6.44
C ILE A 116 -7.64 -6.47 -5.02
N GLU A 117 -8.77 -6.52 -4.32
CA GLU A 117 -8.90 -6.19 -2.90
C GLU A 117 -8.47 -7.37 -2.04
N TRP A 118 -8.18 -7.11 -0.76
CA TRP A 118 -7.74 -8.13 0.20
C TRP A 118 -8.86 -8.58 1.15
N GLU A 119 -10.05 -7.98 1.06
CA GLU A 119 -11.27 -8.32 1.81
C GLU A 119 -12.53 -8.11 0.95
#